data_AF-A0A7J4KUZ4-F1
#
_entry.id   AF-A0A7J4KUZ4-F1
#
_cell.length_a   1.000
_cell.length_b   1.000
_cell.length_c   1.000
_cell.angle_alpha   90.00
_cell.angle_beta   90.00
_cell.angle_gamma   90.00
#
_symmetry.space_group_name_H-M   'P 1'
#
loop_
_entity.id
_entity.type
_entity.pdbx_description
1 polymer ?
#
loop_
_entity_poly.entity_id
_entity_poly.type
_entity_poly.pdbx_seq_one_letter_code
_entity_poly.pdbx_strand_id
1 'polypeptide(L)' 'MNKQFTLTKKIAKHGTQSIIVIPRMLEKDLKPKTIVKITIDVLEDVYQKY' A
#
# COMPACT_ATOMS: atom_id res chain seq x y z
N MET A 1 -10.68 15.02 -12.57
CA MET A 1 -10.71 15.07 -11.09
C MET A 1 -9.64 14.13 -10.57
N ASN A 2 -8.69 14.62 -9.77
CA ASN A 2 -7.70 13.78 -9.10
C ASN A 2 -8.35 13.16 -7.85
N LYS A 3 -8.46 11.83 -7.81
CA LYS A 3 -8.90 11.12 -6.61
C LYS A 3 -7.69 10.88 -5.71
N GLN A 4 -7.82 11.17 -4.42
CA GLN A 4 -6.78 10.89 -3.43
C GLN A 4 -7.36 10.00 -2.33
N PHE A 5 -6.58 8.99 -1.94
CA PHE A 5 -6.93 8.07 -0.87
C PHE A 5 -5.74 7.95 0.09
N THR A 6 -6.00 8.03 1.39
CA THR A 6 -5.01 7.76 2.43
C THR A 6 -5.36 6.43 3.09
N LEU A 7 -4.41 5.50 3.10
CA LEU A 7 -4.59 4.14 3.61
C LEU A 7 -3.59 3.89 4.74
N THR A 8 -4.08 3.74 5.97
CA THR A 8 -3.27 3.20 7.07
C THR A 8 -3.42 1.68 7.06
N LYS A 9 -2.37 0.99 6.64
CA LYS A 9 -2.33 -0.47 6.55
C LYS A 9 -1.00 -0.98 7.06
N LYS A 10 -1.02 -2.14 7.71
CA LYS A 10 0.21 -2.91 7.98
C LYS A 10 0.64 -3.60 6.69
N ILE A 11 1.94 -3.61 6.44
CA ILE A 11 2.54 -4.34 5.32
C ILE A 11 2.37 -5.84 5.56
N ALA A 12 1.82 -6.55 4.58
CA ALA A 12 1.68 -8.00 4.65
C ALA A 12 2.91 -8.68 4.05
N LYS A 13 3.12 -9.96 4.38
CA LYS A 13 4.20 -10.78 3.83
C LYS A 13 3.62 -11.92 3.02
N HIS A 14 4.09 -12.09 1.80
CA HIS A 14 3.75 -13.22 0.94
C HIS A 14 5.05 -13.88 0.47
N GLY A 15 5.36 -15.04 1.05
CA GLY A 15 6.65 -15.70 0.87
C GLY A 15 7.80 -14.83 1.37
N THR A 16 8.76 -14.54 0.50
CA THR A 16 9.90 -13.64 0.78
C THR A 16 9.60 -12.16 0.51
N GLN A 17 8.44 -11.84 -0.09
CA GLN A 17 8.12 -10.48 -0.50
C GLN A 17 7.19 -9.79 0.49
N SER A 18 7.48 -8.52 0.75
CA SER A 18 6.56 -7.60 1.41
C SER A 18 5.57 -7.07 0.37
N ILE A 19 4.27 -7.14 0.68
CA ILE A 19 3.20 -6.72 -0.22
C ILE A 19 2.25 -5.74 0.46
N ILE A 20 1.75 -4.78 -0.31
CA ILE A 20 0.65 -3.90 0.07
C ILE A 20 -0.61 -4.43 -0.61
N VAL A 21 -1.55 -4.95 0.18
CA VAL A 21 -2.81 -5.46 -0.36
C VAL A 21 -3.74 -4.29 -0.66
N ILE A 22 -4.11 -4.16 -1.93
CA ILE A 22 -5.03 -3.13 -2.40
C ILE A 22 -6.46 -3.50 -1.97
N PRO A 23 -7.20 -2.63 -1.25
CA PRO A 23 -8.60 -2.87 -0.91
C PRO A 23 -9.50 -2.95 -2.14
N ARG A 24 -10.52 -3.82 -2.08
CA ARG A 24 -11.48 -4.07 -3.19
C ARG A 24 -12.18 -2.80 -3.69
N MET A 25 -12.40 -1.81 -2.82
CA MET A 25 -13.04 -0.55 -3.22
C MET A 25 -12.21 0.26 -4.23
N LEU A 26 -10.89 0.04 -4.27
CA LEU A 26 -9.99 0.70 -5.22
C LEU A 26 -9.73 -0.12 -6.47
N GLU A 27 -10.21 -1.37 -6.55
CA GLU A 27 -10.01 -2.28 -7.68
C GLU A 27 -10.48 -1.67 -9.02
N LYS A 28 -11.57 -0.89 -8.99
CA LYS A 28 -12.11 -0.23 -10.18
C LYS A 28 -11.20 0.87 -10.72
N ASP A 29 -10.46 1.53 -9.84
CA ASP A 29 -9.55 2.64 -10.16
C ASP A 29 -8.10 2.15 -10.36
N LEU A 30 -7.71 1.01 -9.74
CA LEU A 30 -6.36 0.41 -9.78
C LEU A 30 -6.35 -0.85 -10.66
N LYS A 31 -6.75 -0.70 -11.92
CA LYS A 31 -6.74 -1.81 -12.89
C LYS A 31 -5.31 -2.14 -13.35
N PRO A 32 -5.07 -3.34 -13.91
CA PRO A 32 -3.79 -3.66 -14.56
C PRO A 32 -3.40 -2.56 -15.56
N LYS A 33 -2.10 -2.20 -15.58
CA LYS A 33 -1.51 -1.11 -16.41
C LYS A 33 -1.87 0.32 -15.99
N THR A 34 -2.62 0.52 -14.91
CA THR A 34 -2.85 1.88 -14.38
C THR A 34 -1.56 2.40 -13.76
N ILE A 35 -1.09 3.58 -14.21
CA ILE A 35 0.03 4.27 -13.58
C ILE A 35 -0.50 5.08 -12.42
N VAL A 36 0.02 4.82 -11.22
CA VAL A 36 -0.36 5.55 -10.01
C VAL A 36 0.87 6.04 -9.25
N LYS A 37 0.74 7.22 -8.64
CA LYS A 37 1.72 7.73 -7.69
C LYS A 37 1.43 7.13 -6.33
N ILE A 38 2.43 6.46 -5.75
CA ILE A 38 2.38 5.91 -4.40
C ILE A 38 3.25 6.80 -3.52
N THR A 39 2.72 7.25 -2.39
CA THR A 39 3.47 7.95 -1.34
C THR A 39 3.33 7.11 -0.08
N ILE A 40 4.47 6.72 0.51
CA ILE A 40 4.53 5.85 1.70
C ILE A 40 5.23 6.64 2.79
N ASP A 41 4.51 6.88 3.87
CA ASP A 41 5.04 7.45 5.10
C ASP A 41 5.12 6.32 6.14
N VAL A 42 6.34 5.95 6.55
CA VAL A 42 6.53 4.94 7.60
C VAL A 42 6.28 5.60 8.94
N LEU A 43 5.16 5.27 9.58
CA LEU A 43 4.71 5.93 10.82
C LEU A 43 5.39 5.37 12.08
N GLU A 44 5.63 4.06 12.11
CA GLU A 44 6.31 3.36 13.20
C GLU A 44 7.13 2.22 12.61
N ASP A 45 8.42 2.16 12.94
CA ASP A 45 9.30 1.07 12.55
C ASP A 45 9.43 0.09 13.72
N VAL A 46 8.94 -1.14 13.54
CA VAL A 46 8.97 -2.18 14.59
C VAL A 46 10.34 -2.86 14.67
N TYR A 47 11.30 -2.48 13.80
CA TYR A 47 12.69 -2.98 13.83
C TYR A 47 13.63 -2.17 14.74
N GLN A 48 13.15 -1.72 15.90
CA GLN A 48 14.01 -1.47 17.06
C GLN A 48 13.83 -2.62 18.06
N LYS A 49 14.48 -3.75 17.80
CA LYS A 49 14.79 -4.74 18.84
C LYS A 49 16.12 -5.41 18.52
N TYR A 50 17.14 -4.89 19.21
CA TYR A 50 18.51 -5.38 19.38
C TYR A 50 19.47 -5.22 18.19
#